data_AF-A0AB37U9K9-F1
#
_entry.id   AF-A0AB37U9K9-F1
#
_cell.length_a   1.000
_cell.length_b   1.000
_cell.length_c   1.000
_cell.angle_alpha   90.00
_cell.angle_beta   90.00
_cell.angle_gamma   90.00
#
_symmetry.space_group_name_H-M   'P 1'
#
loop_
_entity.id
_entity.type
_entity.pdbx_description
1 polymer ?
#
loop_
_entity_poly.entity_id
_entity_poly.type
_entity_poly.pdbx_seq_one_letter_code
_entity_poly.pdbx_strand_id
1 'polypeptide(L)' 'MAERGVEVDHATINRWVLKYGSELDKRIRAHLGQTNDSWRVDETYIKIKGVWK' A
#
# COMPACT_ATOMS: atom_id res chain seq x y z
N MET A 1 -12.43 -6.76 8.76
CA MET A 1 -13.75 -7.21 8.26
C MET A 1 -14.48 -8.06 9.29
N ALA A 2 -13.77 -8.87 10.07
CA ALA A 2 -14.31 -9.55 11.26
C ALA A 2 -14.96 -8.58 12.28
N GLU A 3 -14.37 -7.41 12.55
CA GLU A 3 -15.02 -6.35 13.37
C GLU A 3 -16.36 -5.85 12.80
N ARG A 4 -16.58 -6.00 11.49
CA ARG A 4 -17.85 -5.68 10.81
C ARG A 4 -18.71 -6.93 10.57
N GLY A 5 -18.38 -8.07 11.19
CA GLY A 5 -19.08 -9.35 11.06
C GLY A 5 -18.90 -10.06 9.71
N VAL A 6 -17.97 -9.60 8.86
CA VAL A 6 -17.73 -10.20 7.54
C VAL A 6 -16.53 -11.14 7.64
N GLU A 7 -16.77 -12.43 7.38
CA GLU A 7 -15.73 -13.45 7.30
C GLU A 7 -15.05 -13.37 5.94
N VAL A 8 -13.72 -13.33 5.95
CA VAL A 8 -12.92 -13.09 4.77
C VAL A 8 -11.63 -13.87 4.89
N ASP A 9 -11.29 -14.61 3.83
CA ASP A 9 -10.03 -15.33 3.75
C ASP A 9 -8.83 -14.37 3.92
N HIS A 10 -7.80 -14.83 4.62
CA HIS A 10 -6.61 -14.04 4.97
C HIS A 10 -5.92 -13.43 3.73
N ALA A 11 -5.96 -14.11 2.57
CA ALA A 11 -5.35 -13.61 1.34
C ALA A 11 -6.24 -12.61 0.57
N THR A 12 -7.47 -12.37 1.00
CA THR A 12 -8.42 -11.51 0.27
C THR A 12 -7.97 -10.06 0.18
N ILE A 13 -7.41 -9.51 1.26
CA ILE A 13 -6.88 -8.14 1.23
C ILE A 13 -5.72 -8.04 0.23
N ASN A 14 -4.82 -9.02 0.22
CA ASN A 14 -3.72 -9.06 -0.75
C ASN A 14 -4.25 -9.10 -2.19
N ARG A 15 -5.24 -9.95 -2.46
CA ARG A 15 -5.90 -10.03 -3.78
C ARG A 15 -6.55 -8.71 -4.20
N TRP A 16 -7.15 -7.97 -3.27
CA TRP A 16 -7.71 -6.65 -3.56
C TRP A 16 -6.63 -5.61 -3.87
N VAL A 17 -5.52 -5.62 -3.12
CA VAL A 17 -4.37 -4.75 -3.42
C VAL A 17 -3.84 -5.03 -4.83
N LEU A 18 -3.67 -6.30 -5.20
CA LEU A 18 -3.23 -6.67 -6.54
C LEU A 18 -4.23 -6.26 -7.64
N LYS A 19 -5.53 -6.40 -7.37
CA LYS A 19 -6.59 -6.09 -8.34
C LYS A 19 -6.79 -4.59 -8.54
N TYR A 20 -6.80 -3.81 -7.46
CA TYR A 20 -7.21 -2.40 -7.47
C TYR A 20 -6.05 -1.43 -7.32
N GLY A 21 -4.83 -1.88 -6.99
CA GLY A 21 -3.69 -1.01 -6.72
C GLY A 21 -3.38 -0.05 -7.87
N SER A 22 -3.40 -0.54 -9.11
CA SER A 22 -3.14 0.29 -10.30
C SER A 22 -4.23 1.34 -10.55
N GLU A 23 -5.48 1.00 -10.30
CA GLU A 23 -6.61 1.92 -10.46
C GLU A 23 -6.61 3.00 -9.37
N LEU A 24 -6.30 2.61 -8.12
CA LEU A 24 -6.15 3.56 -7.02
C LEU A 24 -4.97 4.51 -7.28
N ASP A 25 -3.83 4.01 -7.72
CA ASP A 25 -2.66 4.84 -8.05
C ASP A 25 -3.01 5.90 -9.11
N LYS A 26 -3.69 5.51 -10.19
CA LYS A 26 -4.15 6.45 -11.23
C LYS A 26 -5.05 7.55 -10.68
N ARG A 27 -6.00 7.20 -9.82
CA ARG A 27 -6.93 8.17 -9.20
C ARG A 27 -6.22 9.07 -8.21
N ILE A 28 -5.34 8.53 -7.38
CA ILE A 28 -4.60 9.27 -6.35
C ILE A 28 -3.64 10.26 -7.00
N ARG A 29 -2.92 9.87 -8.06
CA ARG A 29 -1.96 10.75 -8.75
C ARG A 29 -2.55 12.08 -9.19
N ALA A 30 -3.80 12.10 -9.63
CA ALA A 30 -4.48 13.34 -10.02
C ALA A 30 -4.67 14.33 -8.86
N HIS A 31 -4.64 13.85 -7.61
CA HIS A 31 -4.80 14.65 -6.40
C HIS A 31 -3.47 14.94 -5.70
N LEU A 32 -2.36 14.35 -6.16
CA LEU A 32 -1.03 14.65 -5.65
C LEU A 32 -0.50 15.93 -6.31
N GLY A 33 0.04 16.84 -5.51
CA GLY A 33 0.70 18.04 -6.02
C GLY A 33 1.97 17.69 -6.80
N GLN A 34 2.39 18.58 -7.70
CA GLN A 34 3.72 18.48 -8.30
C GLN A 34 4.79 18.53 -7.22
N THR A 35 5.63 17.51 -7.17
CA THR A 35 6.84 17.51 -6.36
C THR A 35 7.88 18.45 -6.99
N ASN A 36 8.54 19.25 -6.15
CA ASN A 36 9.67 20.08 -6.57
C ASN A 36 10.96 19.24 -6.68
N ASP A 37 12.06 19.89 -7.05
CA ASP A 37 13.37 19.24 -7.20
C ASP A 37 14.07 18.92 -5.86
N SER A 38 13.42 19.25 -4.73
CA SER A 38 13.93 18.97 -3.38
C SER A 38 13.32 17.69 -2.85
N TRP A 39 14.13 16.65 -2.73
CA TRP A 39 13.73 15.40 -2.10
C TRP A 39 14.26 15.31 -0.67
N ARG A 40 13.49 14.63 0.19
CA ARG A 40 13.91 14.15 1.51
C ARG A 40 13.83 12.63 1.49
N VAL A 41 14.85 11.96 2.03
CA VAL A 41 14.85 10.51 2.18
C VAL A 41 14.89 10.18 3.65
N ASP A 42 13.94 9.36 4.06
CA ASP A 42 13.92 8.70 5.36
C ASP A 42 14.32 7.23 5.15
N GLU A 43 15.15 6.70 6.05
CA GLU A 43 15.53 5.28 6.04
C GLU A 43 14.65 4.51 7.02
N THR A 44 14.00 3.45 6.55
CA THR A 44 13.18 2.55 7.38
C THR A 44 13.55 1.10 7.11
N TYR A 45 13.99 0.40 8.15
CA TYR A 45 14.32 -1.02 8.09
C TYR A 45 13.06 -1.86 8.29
N ILE A 46 12.80 -2.78 7.36
CA ILE A 46 11.62 -3.65 7.39
C ILE A 46 12.07 -5.10 7.39
N LYS A 47 11.55 -5.87 8.34
CA LYS A 47 11.83 -7.31 8.43
C LYS A 47 10.96 -8.07 7.42
N ILE A 48 11.57 -8.61 6.37
CA ILE A 48 10.86 -9.39 5.34
C ILE A 48 11.03 -10.88 5.64
N LYS A 49 9.93 -11.60 5.86
CA LYS A 49 9.94 -13.05 6.14
C LYS A 49 10.88 -13.45 7.30
N GLY A 50 11.09 -12.54 8.26
CA GLY A 50 11.96 -12.79 9.40
C GLY A 50 13.43 -12.40 9.21
N VAL A 51 13.83 -11.88 8.06
CA VAL A 51 15.21 -11.44 7.77
C VAL A 51 15.26 -9.91 7.67
N TRP A 52 16.27 -9.29 8.30
CA TRP A 52 16.54 -7.85 8.17
C TRP A 52 17.11 -7.55 6.78
N LYS A 53 16.54 -6.56 6.11
CA LYS A 53 16.96 -6.11 4.80
C LYS A 53 16.88 -4.59 4.72
#